data_AF-A0A522T249-F1
#
_entry.id   AF-A0A522T249-F1
#
_cell.length_a   1.000
_cell.length_b   1.000
_cell.length_c   1.000
_cell.angle_alpha   90.00
_cell.angle_beta   90.00
_cell.angle_gamma   90.00
#
_symmetry.space_group_name_H-M   'P 1'
#
loop_
_entity.id
_entity.type
_entity.pdbx_description
1 polymer ?
#
loop_
_entity_poly.entity_id
_entity_poly.type
_entity_poly.pdbx_seq_one_letter_code
_entity_poly.pdbx_strand_id
1 'polypeptide(L)'
;MNNKNLEQLINQETEASELAHDVPISDKAVRKSRTKSVIYSVRLTPEQINEIQHVADAADIPASALVRDWVLQGLANEKHGSDVDAILDSLVKDVNQLQRHLSQGKAS
;
A
#
# COMPACT_ATOMS: atom_id res chain seq x y z
N MET A 1 -14.22 -12.75 23.51
CA MET A 1 -13.11 -13.75 23.50
C MET A 1 -12.13 -13.36 24.58
N ASN A 2 -11.79 -14.26 25.51
CA ASN A 2 -10.95 -13.95 26.66
C ASN A 2 -9.48 -13.81 26.24
N ASN A 3 -8.79 -12.74 26.65
CA ASN A 3 -7.36 -12.53 26.38
C ASN A 3 -6.48 -13.72 26.81
N LYS A 4 -6.86 -14.41 27.90
CA LYS A 4 -6.21 -15.63 28.37
C LYS A 4 -6.23 -16.78 27.34
N ASN A 5 -7.25 -16.84 26.49
CA ASN A 5 -7.36 -17.87 25.45
C ASN A 5 -6.43 -17.56 24.26
N LEU A 6 -6.22 -16.28 23.94
CA LEU A 6 -5.26 -15.85 22.91
C LEU A 6 -3.82 -16.08 23.36
N GLU A 7 -3.49 -15.76 24.61
CA GLU A 7 -2.17 -16.03 25.18
C GLU A 7 -1.83 -17.53 25.16
N GLN A 8 -2.82 -18.38 25.46
CA GLN A 8 -2.67 -19.84 25.37
C GLN A 8 -2.42 -20.30 23.93
N LEU A 9 -3.14 -19.76 22.96
CA LEU A 9 -2.94 -20.09 21.54
C LEU A 9 -1.57 -19.63 21.03
N ILE A 10 -1.12 -18.43 21.42
CA ILE A 10 0.19 -17.91 21.05
C ILE A 10 1.30 -18.79 21.62
N ASN A 11 1.21 -19.18 22.89
CA ASN A 11 2.22 -20.03 23.52
C ASN A 11 2.26 -21.42 22.87
N GLN A 12 1.10 -22.03 22.58
CA GLN A 12 1.02 -23.32 21.89
C GLN A 12 1.63 -23.26 20.49
N GLU A 13 1.35 -22.20 19.72
CA GLU A 13 1.92 -22.01 18.39
C GLU A 13 3.43 -21.77 18.46
N THR A 14 3.89 -20.98 19.45
CA THR A 14 5.32 -20.71 19.66
C THR A 14 6.07 -22.00 19.98
N GLU A 15 5.58 -22.81 20.91
CA GLU A 15 6.19 -24.10 21.25
C GLU A 15 6.24 -25.05 20.04
N ALA A 16 5.15 -25.12 19.27
CA ALA A 16 5.09 -25.93 18.05
C ALA A 16 6.08 -25.44 16.98
N SER A 17 6.27 -24.13 16.84
CA SER A 17 7.21 -23.53 15.91
C SER A 17 8.67 -23.78 16.30
N GLU A 18 9.02 -23.65 17.59
CA GLU A 18 10.37 -23.93 18.09
C GLU A 18 10.74 -25.42 17.90
N LEU A 19 9.79 -26.33 18.13
CA LEU A 19 9.96 -27.77 17.90
C LEU A 19 10.16 -28.12 16.42
N ALA A 20 9.56 -27.34 15.51
CA ALA A 20 9.58 -27.60 14.07
C ALA A 20 10.61 -26.78 13.29
N HIS A 21 11.46 -25.98 13.97
CA HIS A 21 12.40 -25.05 13.32
C HIS A 21 13.36 -25.74 12.34
N ASP A 22 13.90 -26.90 12.74
CA ASP A 22 14.87 -27.66 11.94
C ASP A 22 14.22 -28.76 11.09
N VAL A 23 12.89 -28.84 11.07
CA VAL A 23 12.17 -29.82 10.26
C VAL A 23 12.18 -29.35 8.80
N PRO A 24 12.59 -30.20 7.84
CA PRO A 24 12.55 -29.85 6.43
C PRO A 24 11.14 -29.38 6.02
N ILE A 25 11.09 -28.23 5.34
CA ILE A 25 9.84 -27.71 4.79
C ILE A 25 9.29 -28.75 3.80
N SER A 26 7.99 -29.05 3.91
CA SER A 26 7.32 -30.00 3.02
C SER A 26 7.53 -29.64 1.54
N ASP A 27 7.77 -30.64 0.68
CA ASP A 27 7.84 -30.45 -0.78
C ASP A 27 6.55 -29.88 -1.40
N LYS A 28 5.43 -29.94 -0.65
CA LYS A 28 4.15 -29.33 -1.03
C LYS A 28 4.05 -27.85 -0.64
N ALA A 29 5.02 -27.32 0.10
CA ALA A 29 5.05 -25.92 0.50
C ALA A 29 5.44 -25.05 -0.70
N VAL A 30 4.44 -24.65 -1.48
CA VAL A 30 4.63 -23.69 -2.55
C VAL A 30 4.68 -22.29 -1.95
N ARG A 31 5.80 -21.59 -2.13
CA ARG A 31 5.88 -20.15 -1.80
C ARG A 31 4.80 -19.42 -2.58
N LYS A 32 3.81 -18.85 -1.89
CA LYS A 32 2.66 -18.14 -2.47
C LYS A 32 3.02 -16.74 -3.00
N SER A 33 4.20 -16.59 -3.62
CA SER A 33 4.65 -15.32 -4.21
C SER A 33 4.74 -15.46 -5.72
N ARG A 34 3.67 -15.04 -6.41
CA ARG A 34 3.57 -15.02 -7.87
C ARG A 34 3.71 -13.63 -8.50
N THR A 35 4.24 -12.66 -7.76
CA THR A 35 4.52 -11.33 -8.32
C THR A 35 6.01 -11.08 -8.19
N LYS A 36 6.76 -11.47 -9.22
CA LYS A 36 8.14 -11.01 -9.39
C LYS A 36 8.06 -9.51 -9.71
N SER A 37 8.04 -8.66 -8.69
CA SER A 37 8.16 -7.22 -8.90
C SER A 37 9.53 -6.95 -9.50
N VAL A 38 9.58 -6.36 -10.69
CA VAL A 38 10.82 -5.86 -11.28
C VAL A 38 11.14 -4.53 -10.60
N ILE A 39 12.35 -4.41 -10.06
CA ILE A 39 12.81 -3.17 -9.40
C ILE A 39 13.33 -2.22 -10.48
N TYR A 40 12.77 -1.01 -10.52
CA TYR A 40 13.29 0.09 -11.33
C TYR A 40 13.95 1.11 -10.39
N SER A 41 15.26 1.33 -10.53
CA SER A 41 16.03 2.20 -9.64
C SER A 41 16.36 3.53 -10.32
N VAL A 42 16.03 4.63 -9.64
CA VAL A 42 16.35 6.01 -10.06
C VAL A 42 17.28 6.62 -9.03
N ARG A 43 18.29 7.38 -9.48
CA ARG A 43 19.17 8.14 -8.58
C ARG A 43 18.60 9.54 -8.41
N LEU A 44 18.32 9.91 -7.16
CA LEU A 44 17.88 11.24 -6.77
C LEU A 44 18.95 11.89 -5.90
N THR A 45 19.04 13.22 -5.94
CA THR A 45 19.91 13.94 -5.01
C THR A 45 19.31 13.91 -3.59
N PRO A 46 20.12 14.14 -2.54
CA PRO A 46 19.60 14.23 -1.18
C PRO A 46 18.50 15.27 -1.03
N GLU A 47 18.61 16.41 -1.72
CA GLU A 47 17.61 17.49 -1.69
C GLU A 47 16.26 17.01 -2.25
N GLN A 48 16.27 16.30 -3.38
CA GLN A 48 15.05 15.74 -3.99
C GLN A 48 14.39 14.70 -3.09
N ILE A 49 15.17 13.88 -2.40
CA ILE A 49 14.64 12.90 -1.44
C ILE A 49 13.97 13.61 -0.26
N ASN A 50 14.59 14.68 0.24
CA ASN A 50 14.03 15.46 1.35
C ASN A 50 12.72 16.16 0.97
N GLU A 51 12.62 16.68 -0.26
CA GLU A 51 11.37 17.26 -0.77
C GLU A 51 10.24 16.22 -0.84
N ILE A 52 10.53 15.03 -1.37
CA ILE A 52 9.55 13.93 -1.42
C ILE A 52 9.13 13.54 0.01
N GLN A 53 10.08 13.42 0.93
CA GLN A 53 9.80 13.05 2.31
C GLN A 53 8.92 14.09 3.00
N HIS A 54 9.20 15.39 2.81
CA HIS A 54 8.39 16.46 3.38
C HIS A 54 6.93 16.41 2.89
N VAL A 55 6.70 16.14 1.60
CA VAL A 55 5.35 15.99 1.05
C VAL A 55 4.66 14.75 1.62
N ALA A 56 5.40 13.65 1.76
CA ALA A 56 4.88 12.39 2.30
C ALA A 56 4.49 12.54 3.78
N ASP A 57 5.32 13.21 4.58
CA ASP A 57 5.06 13.49 6.00
C ASP A 57 3.82 14.37 6.18
N ALA A 58 3.66 15.41 5.34
CA ALA A 58 2.48 16.28 5.37
C ALA A 58 1.18 15.53 5.03
N ALA A 59 1.28 14.46 4.24
CA ALA A 59 0.16 13.61 3.86
C ALA A 59 0.00 12.36 4.75
N ASP A 60 0.84 12.20 5.78
CA ASP A 60 0.89 11.04 6.68
C ASP A 60 0.96 9.68 5.95
N ILE A 61 1.78 9.61 4.89
CA ILE A 61 2.00 8.39 4.11
C ILE A 61 3.49 8.12 3.89
N PRO A 62 3.90 6.85 3.66
CA PRO A 62 5.27 6.55 3.31
C PRO A 62 5.69 7.18 1.98
N ALA A 63 6.88 7.77 1.91
CA ALA A 63 7.44 8.37 0.69
C ALA A 63 7.44 7.41 -0.52
N SER A 64 7.69 6.11 -0.28
CA SER A 64 7.63 5.09 -1.33
C SER A 64 6.22 4.87 -1.88
N ALA A 65 5.19 5.01 -1.05
CA ALA A 65 3.80 4.91 -1.46
C ALA A 65 3.40 6.13 -2.30
N LEU A 66 3.80 7.33 -1.87
CA LEU A 66 3.61 8.59 -2.60
C LEU A 66 4.23 8.52 -4.00
N VAL A 67 5.52 8.18 -4.09
CA VAL A 67 6.23 8.09 -5.38
C VAL A 67 5.60 7.05 -6.29
N ARG A 68 5.20 5.89 -5.74
CA ARG A 68 4.51 4.85 -6.51
C ARG A 68 3.19 5.37 -7.08
N ASP A 69 2.41 6.10 -6.29
CA ASP A 69 1.13 6.64 -6.72
C ASP A 69 1.31 7.66 -7.85
N TRP A 70 2.25 8.61 -7.70
CA TRP A 70 2.59 9.56 -8.77
C TRP A 70 3.02 8.88 -10.07
N VAL A 71 3.84 7.83 -10.01
CA VAL A 71 4.23 7.07 -11.20
C VAL A 71 3.01 6.43 -11.88
N LEU A 72 2.08 5.85 -11.10
CA LEU A 72 0.87 5.24 -11.66
C LEU A 72 -0.09 6.29 -12.25
N GLN A 73 -0.24 7.44 -11.60
CA GLN A 73 -1.03 8.56 -12.12
C GLN A 73 -0.42 9.10 -13.42
N GLY A 74 0.90 9.29 -13.48
CA GLY A 74 1.60 9.70 -14.71
C GLY A 74 1.36 8.71 -15.85
N LEU A 75 1.48 7.40 -15.58
CA LEU A 75 1.19 6.36 -16.57
C LEU A 75 -0.29 6.34 -16.99
N ALA A 76 -1.22 6.60 -16.08
CA ALA A 76 -2.63 6.72 -16.42
C ALA A 76 -2.84 7.94 -17.32
N ASN A 77 -2.25 9.08 -16.99
CA ASN A 77 -2.38 10.30 -17.79
C ASN A 77 -1.77 10.16 -19.19
N GLU A 78 -0.64 9.46 -19.33
CA GLU A 78 -0.05 9.14 -20.64
C GLU A 78 -0.92 8.18 -21.45
N LYS A 79 -1.51 7.15 -20.80
CA LYS A 79 -2.44 6.22 -21.47
C LYS A 79 -3.73 6.87 -21.92
N HIS A 80 -4.24 7.82 -21.15
CA HIS A 80 -5.43 8.60 -21.48
C HIS A 80 -5.07 9.92 -22.18
N GLY A 81 -3.80 10.12 -22.52
CA GLY A 81 -3.20 11.31 -23.11
C GLY A 81 -3.60 11.50 -24.58
N SER A 82 -4.90 11.55 -24.82
CA SER A 82 -5.54 12.33 -25.87
C SER A 82 -7.07 12.45 -25.68
N ASP A 83 -7.64 12.08 -24.53
CA ASP A 83 -9.10 12.07 -24.36
C ASP A 83 -9.54 12.91 -23.17
N VAL A 84 -10.06 14.10 -23.47
CA VAL A 84 -10.58 15.11 -22.53
C VAL A 84 -11.65 14.50 -21.61
N ASP A 85 -12.37 13.50 -22.11
CA ASP A 85 -13.42 12.79 -21.37
C ASP A 85 -12.86 12.00 -20.17
N ALA A 86 -11.64 11.45 -20.27
CA ALA A 86 -11.02 10.73 -19.16
C ALA A 86 -10.62 11.66 -18.00
N ILE A 87 -10.19 12.89 -18.33
CA ILE A 87 -9.87 13.93 -17.33
C ILE A 87 -11.17 14.39 -16.65
N LEU A 88 -12.23 14.59 -17.44
CA LEU A 88 -13.55 14.98 -16.93
C LEU A 88 -14.10 13.92 -15.96
N ASP A 89 -13.99 12.64 -16.31
CA ASP A 89 -14.43 11.52 -15.48
C ASP A 89 -13.68 11.43 -14.15
N SER A 90 -12.37 11.72 -14.14
CA SER A 90 -11.59 11.77 -12.90
C SER A 90 -12.05 12.93 -12.00
N LEU A 91 -12.20 14.13 -12.55
CA LEU A 91 -12.68 15.30 -11.83
C LEU A 91 -14.07 15.06 -11.22
N VAL A 92 -14.97 14.43 -11.97
CA VAL A 92 -16.32 14.08 -11.48
C VAL A 92 -16.24 13.09 -10.32
N LYS A 93 -15.34 12.10 -10.37
CA LYS A 93 -15.14 11.15 -9.26
C LYS A 93 -14.64 11.86 -8.00
N ASP A 94 -13.66 12.75 -8.14
CA ASP A 94 -13.06 13.47 -7.02
C ASP A 94 -14.08 14.39 -6.34
N VAL A 95 -14.89 15.11 -7.13
CA VAL A 95 -15.98 15.94 -6.62
C VAL A 95 -17.02 15.10 -5.87
N ASN A 96 -17.38 13.93 -6.40
CA ASN A 96 -18.32 13.02 -5.75
C ASN A 96 -17.77 12.45 -4.43
N GLN A 97 -16.48 12.17 -4.35
CA GLN A 97 -15.84 11.74 -3.10
C GLN A 97 -15.88 12.87 -2.06
N LEU A 98 -15.55 14.10 -2.43
CA LEU A 98 -15.63 15.26 -1.55
C LEU A 98 -17.06 15.50 -1.03
N GLN A 99 -18.07 15.38 -1.90
CA GLN A 99 -19.47 15.50 -1.50
C GLN A 99 -19.89 14.40 -0.51
N ARG A 100 -19.42 13.17 -0.70
CA ARG A 100 -19.69 12.07 0.25
C ARG A 100 -19.05 12.35 1.61
N HIS A 101 -17.81 12.83 1.64
CA HIS A 101 -17.15 13.21 2.90
C HIS A 101 -17.86 14.36 3.62
N LEU A 102 -18.31 15.39 2.88
CA LEU A 102 -19.09 16.50 3.44
C LEU A 102 -20.48 16.07 3.94
N SER A 103 -21.10 15.10 3.27
CA SER A 103 -22.41 14.57 3.68
C SER A 103 -22.30 13.68 4.92
N GLN A 104 -21.20 12.93 5.06
CA GLN A 104 -20.95 12.12 6.26
C GLN A 104 -20.46 12.95 7.45
N GLY A 105 -19.78 14.07 7.22
CA GLY A 105 -19.39 15.02 8.27
C GLY A 105 -20.52 15.86 8.85
N LYS A 106 -21.74 15.82 8.28
CA LYS A 106 -22.94 16.53 8.81
C LYS A 106 -23.85 15.66 9.68
N ALA A 107 -23.54 14.38 9.87
CA ALA A 107 -24.32 13.42 10.65
C ALA A 107 -23.67 13.04 12.01
N SER A 108 -22.60 13.73 12.40
CA SER A 108 -22.01 13.74 13.75
C SER A 108 -22.08 15.14 14.33
#